data_AF-A0A7H9SIK1-F1
#
_entry.id   AF-A0A7H9SIK1-F1
#
_cell.length_a   1.000
_cell.length_b   1.000
_cell.length_c   1.000
_cell.angle_alpha   90.00
_cell.angle_beta   90.00
_cell.angle_gamma   90.00
#
_symmetry.space_group_name_H-M   'P 1'
#
loop_
_entity.id
_entity.type
_entity.pdbx_description
1 polymer ?
#
loop_
_entity_poly.entity_id
_entity_poly.type
_entity_poly.pdbx_seq_one_letter_code
_entity_poly.pdbx_strand_id
1 'polypeptide(L)' 'MCWVSKRYLPLDDAEWTITTLTHTVSPDNGFTTSLELEVRIDDFEME' A
#
# COMPACT_ATOMS: atom_id res chain seq x y z
N MET A 1 2.31 24.07 19.34
CA MET A 1 2.93 23.00 18.52
C MET A 1 2.05 21.78 18.66
N CYS A 2 1.17 21.55 17.68
CA CYS A 2 0.17 20.48 17.76
C CYS A 2 0.86 19.16 17.44
N TRP A 3 1.30 18.45 18.48
CA TRP A 3 1.82 17.09 18.36
C TRP A 3 0.63 16.15 18.14
N VAL A 4 0.14 16.06 16.90
CA VAL A 4 -0.73 14.95 16.53
C VAL A 4 0.17 13.73 16.50
N SER A 5 0.17 12.94 17.57
CA SER A 5 0.87 11.67 17.65
C SER A 5 0.42 10.79 16.48
N LYS A 6 1.24 10.75 15.42
CA LYS A 6 1.06 9.85 14.28
C LYS A 6 1.11 8.44 14.86
N ARG A 7 -0.01 7.73 14.89
CA ARG A 7 0.00 6.30 15.19
C ARG A 7 0.53 5.63 13.92
N TYR A 8 1.78 5.19 13.96
CA TYR A 8 2.34 4.30 12.96
C TYR A 8 1.61 2.96 13.09
N LEU A 9 0.94 2.55 12.01
CA LEU A 9 0.28 1.26 11.94
C LEU A 9 1.27 0.24 11.36
N PRO A 10 1.13 -1.05 11.68
CA PRO A 10 1.98 -2.10 11.08
C PRO A 10 2.00 -2.12 9.55
N LEU A 11 0.95 -1.58 8.91
CA LEU A 11 0.88 -1.41 7.46
C LEU A 11 1.88 -0.36 6.93
N ASP A 12 2.23 0.65 7.74
CA ASP A 12 3.12 1.74 7.36
C ASP A 12 4.60 1.32 7.32
N ASP A 13 4.98 0.35 8.16
CA ASP A 13 6.36 -0.15 8.28
C ASP A 13 6.63 -1.41 7.44
N ALA A 14 5.60 -1.97 6.80
CA ALA A 14 5.74 -3.14 5.95
C ALA A 14 6.32 -2.78 4.57
N GLU A 15 7.22 -3.62 4.06
CA GLU A 15 7.74 -3.50 2.70
C GLU A 15 6.79 -4.17 1.71
N TRP A 16 6.20 -3.37 0.81
CA TRP A 16 5.26 -3.86 -0.21
C TRP A 16 5.90 -3.76 -1.61
N THR A 17 5.77 -4.84 -2.37
CA THR A 17 6.07 -4.86 -3.81
C THR A 17 4.78 -4.75 -4.60
N ILE A 18 4.74 -3.81 -5.56
CA ILE A 18 3.63 -3.73 -6.52
C ILE A 18 3.83 -4.85 -7.55
N THR A 19 2.89 -5.78 -7.64
CA THR A 19 2.95 -6.91 -8.58
C THR A 19 2.19 -6.62 -9.86
N THR A 20 0.98 -6.07 -9.74
CA THR A 20 0.12 -5.73 -10.87
C THR A 20 -0.35 -4.29 -10.76
N LEU A 21 -0.26 -3.57 -11.86
CA LEU A 21 -0.78 -2.20 -12.01
C LEU A 21 -1.74 -2.18 -13.19
N THR A 22 -3.03 -1.96 -12.92
CA THR A 22 -4.06 -1.84 -13.96
C THR A 22 -4.60 -0.44 -14.00
N HIS A 23 -4.48 0.21 -15.16
CA HIS A 23 -5.10 1.50 -15.42
C HIS A 23 -6.34 1.32 -16.29
N THR A 24 -7.46 1.87 -15.84
CA THR A 24 -8.70 1.88 -16.61
C THR A 24 -9.12 3.32 -16.82
N VAL A 25 -9.34 3.71 -18.07
CA VAL A 25 -9.92 5.01 -18.43
C VAL A 25 -11.33 4.75 -18.93
N SER A 26 -12.33 5.31 -18.25
CA SER A 26 -13.72 5.24 -18.68
C SER A 26 -14.29 6.64 -18.86
N PRO A 27 -15.03 6.92 -19.94
CA PRO A 27 -15.63 8.23 -20.17
C PRO A 27 -16.61 8.64 -19.07
N ASP A 28 -17.24 7.66 -18.42
CA ASP A 28 -18.28 7.91 -17.41
C ASP A 28 -17.73 7.89 -15.97
N ASN A 29 -16.63 7.16 -15.74
CA ASN A 29 -16.05 6.90 -14.42
C ASN A 29 -14.64 7.48 -14.23
N GLY A 30 -14.10 8.19 -15.22
CA GLY A 30 -12.78 8.81 -15.16
C GLY A 30 -11.63 7.81 -15.24
N PHE A 31 -10.47 8.21 -14.71
CA PHE A 31 -9.26 7.38 -14.65
C PHE A 31 -9.18 6.67 -13.31
N THR A 32 -9.13 5.33 -13.34
CA THR A 32 -8.90 4.51 -12.17
C THR A 32 -7.59 3.77 -12.29
N THR A 33 -6.89 3.65 -11.16
CA THR A 33 -5.67 2.85 -11.04
C THR A 33 -5.90 1.81 -9.95
N SER A 34 -5.82 0.55 -10.35
CA SER A 34 -5.88 -0.60 -9.46
C SER A 34 -4.47 -1.13 -9.27
N LEU A 35 -4.09 -1.36 -8.02
CA LEU A 35 -2.78 -1.87 -7.61
C LEU A 35 -2.98 -3.19 -6.88
N GLU A 36 -2.22 -4.21 -7.27
CA GLU A 36 -2.05 -5.44 -6.51
C GLU A 36 -0.68 -5.38 -5.82
N LEU A 37 -0.68 -5.66 -4.52
CA LEU A 37 0.49 -5.53 -3.66
C LEU A 37 0.80 -6.89 -3.03
N GLU A 38 2.07 -7.25 -3.02
CA GLU A 38 2.60 -8.41 -2.30
C GLU A 38 3.54 -7.90 -1.20
N VAL A 39 3.33 -8.36 0.04
CA VAL A 39 4.23 -8.04 1.15
C VAL A 39 5.46 -8.92 1.09
N ARG A 40 6.65 -8.33 1.11
CA ARG A 40 7.89 -9.09 1.27
C ARG A 40 8.12 -9.28 2.76
N ILE A 41 7.97 -10.52 3.22
CA ILE A 41 8.31 -10.90 4.58
C ILE A 41 9.66 -11.62 4.52
N ASP A 42 10.74 -10.88 4.25
CA ASP A 42 12.10 -11.44 4.22
C ASP A 42 12.60 -11.82 5.62
N ASP A 43 12.06 -11.16 6.65
CA ASP A 43 12.47 -11.29 8.05
C ASP A 43 11.29 -11.71 8.93
N PHE A 44 10.57 -12.76 8.54
CA PHE A 44 9.61 -13.42 9.44
C PHE A 44 10.39 -14.14 10.54
N GLU A 45 11.02 -13.39 11.45
CA GLU A 45 11.34 -13.90 12.77
C GLU A 45 10.00 -14.15 13.48
N MET A 46 9.48 -15.37 13.29
CA MET A 46 8.52 -15.93 14.24
C MET A 46 9.29 -16.17 15.54
N GLU A 47 9.11 -15.26 16.50
CA GLU A 47 9.37 -15.59 17.91
C GLU A 47 8.39 -16.67 18.41
#